data_AF-A0A7J4YSV5-F1
#
_entry.id   AF-A0A7J4YSV5-F1
#
_cell.length_a   1.000
_cell.length_b   1.000
_cell.length_c   1.000
_cell.angle_alpha   90.00
_cell.angle_beta   90.00
_cell.angle_gamma   90.00
#
_symmetry.space_group_name_H-M   'P 1'
#
loop_
_entity.id
_entity.type
_entity.pdbx_description
1 polymer ?
#
loop_
_entity_poly.entity_id
_entity_poly.type
_entity_poly.pdbx_seq_one_letter_code
_entity_poly.pdbx_strand_id
1 'polypeptide(L)'
;MKQTLIWAIILLLTIGSSQMTAKDKLKDEDITSKFASLVFRQELKNLKIIADTACIMRSEVEAVTRLQIKMNNTDCLLYSLSGLECFVNLRELSLKRSLFSKTDSILLDLSGNPKLEVIEIQNYYVGEMLDVNHNKLLRVLKCVGCSLRGLDLRNNRRLEILDCSGNFLSKLDLHRNISLK
;
A
#
# COMPACT_ATOMS: atom_id res chain seq x y z
N MET A 1 1.85 8.35 43.84
CA MET A 1 3.21 7.78 43.79
C MET A 1 3.56 7.51 42.33
N LYS A 2 4.64 8.15 41.82
CA LYS A 2 5.37 7.93 40.55
C LYS A 2 4.53 8.03 39.27
N GLN A 3 4.54 9.11 38.46
CA GLN A 3 5.64 9.82 37.78
C GLN A 3 6.51 8.90 36.91
N THR A 4 6.36 9.00 35.58
CA THR A 4 7.41 8.98 34.53
C THR A 4 6.70 9.16 33.16
N LEU A 5 6.73 10.34 32.52
CA LEU A 5 7.83 10.93 31.72
C LEU A 5 8.04 10.24 30.37
N ILE A 6 7.31 10.67 29.32
CA ILE A 6 7.87 11.00 27.99
C ILE A 6 7.05 12.16 27.41
N TRP A 7 7.20 13.36 27.98
CA TRP A 7 6.85 14.63 27.35
C TRP A 7 7.98 15.60 27.71
N ALA A 8 9.06 15.64 26.93
CA ALA A 8 10.04 16.73 26.92
C ALA A 8 11.04 16.56 25.76
N ILE A 9 11.60 17.70 25.34
CA ILE A 9 12.52 17.96 24.21
C ILE A 9 11.70 18.32 22.95
N ILE A 10 11.40 19.59 22.64
CA ILE A 10 12.22 20.81 22.74
C ILE A 10 11.36 22.03 23.11
N LEU A 11 11.80 22.82 24.10
CA LEU A 11 11.25 24.13 24.46
C LEU A 11 12.15 25.25 23.90
N LEU A 12 11.55 26.10 23.06
CA LEU A 12 11.77 27.54 22.76
C LEU A 12 13.17 28.17 22.90
N LEU A 13 13.56 28.94 21.88
CA LEU A 13 13.90 30.37 22.00
C LEU A 13 13.98 31.03 20.60
N THR A 14 13.00 31.86 20.26
CA THR A 14 13.17 33.29 19.92
C THR A 14 11.83 33.88 19.47
N ILE A 15 11.47 34.99 20.10
CA ILE A 15 10.28 35.78 19.81
C ILE A 15 10.52 36.50 18.48
N GLY A 16 9.64 36.26 17.50
CA GLY A 16 9.63 36.89 16.20
C GLY A 16 8.27 36.71 15.53
N SER A 17 7.35 37.64 15.81
CA SER A 17 6.13 37.97 15.07
C SER A 17 5.70 37.07 13.89
N SER A 18 4.85 36.10 14.19
CA SER A 18 3.67 35.78 13.35
C SER A 18 2.79 34.79 14.12
N GLN A 19 1.57 35.21 14.44
CA GLN A 19 0.56 34.36 15.07
C GLN A 19 0.30 33.14 14.18
N MET A 20 0.83 31.97 14.55
CA MET A 20 0.24 30.71 14.12
C MET A 20 -1.09 30.55 14.85
N THR A 21 -2.17 30.76 14.12
CA THR A 21 -3.54 30.62 14.64
C THR A 21 -3.82 29.19 15.09
N ALA A 22 -4.78 29.02 16.00
CA ALA A 22 -5.18 27.77 16.64
C ALA A 22 -5.81 26.69 15.70
N LYS A 23 -5.44 26.69 14.42
CA LYS A 23 -5.92 25.75 13.39
C LYS A 23 -5.00 24.54 13.15
N ASP A 24 -3.79 24.52 13.75
CA ASP A 24 -2.75 23.52 13.48
C ASP A 24 -2.43 22.56 14.66
N LYS A 25 -3.39 22.31 15.54
CA LYS A 25 -3.45 21.03 16.27
C LYS A 25 -4.53 20.17 15.63
N LEU A 26 -4.25 19.64 14.43
CA LEU A 26 -5.12 18.60 13.89
C LEU A 26 -5.02 17.42 14.86
N LYS A 27 -6.10 17.15 15.61
CA LYS A 27 -6.22 15.88 16.31
C LYS A 27 -6.09 14.80 15.24
N ASP A 28 -5.08 13.94 15.41
CA ASP A 28 -4.91 12.78 14.57
C ASP A 28 -6.25 12.00 14.51
N GLU A 29 -6.64 11.58 13.32
CA GLU A 29 -7.97 11.02 13.07
C GLU A 29 -7.94 9.50 13.29
N ASP A 30 -8.89 8.98 14.06
CA ASP A 30 -9.11 7.53 14.14
C ASP A 30 -9.83 7.04 12.87
N ILE A 31 -9.12 6.23 12.08
CA ILE A 31 -9.58 5.69 10.80
C ILE A 31 -9.80 4.17 10.85
N THR A 32 -9.88 3.58 12.04
CA THR A 32 -10.02 2.12 12.24
C THR A 32 -11.15 1.50 11.44
N SER A 33 -12.25 2.22 11.25
CA SER A 33 -13.42 1.76 10.49
C SER A 33 -13.12 1.47 9.01
N LYS A 34 -12.06 2.05 8.44
CA LYS A 34 -11.60 1.77 7.07
C LYS A 34 -10.92 0.40 6.95
N PHE A 35 -10.36 -0.09 8.04
CA PHE A 35 -9.59 -1.33 8.09
C PHE A 35 -10.46 -2.52 8.49
N ALA A 36 -11.41 -2.92 7.65
CA ALA A 36 -12.32 -4.03 7.96
C ALA A 36 -11.59 -5.39 8.10
N SER A 37 -10.53 -5.62 7.33
CA SER A 37 -9.79 -6.88 7.29
C SER A 37 -8.99 -7.10 8.59
N LEU A 38 -9.38 -8.09 9.40
CA LEU A 38 -8.66 -8.47 10.62
C LEU A 38 -7.24 -8.99 10.32
N VAL A 39 -7.11 -9.77 9.25
CA VAL A 39 -5.80 -10.27 8.80
C VAL A 39 -4.90 -9.12 8.38
N PHE A 40 -5.42 -8.16 7.59
CA PHE A 40 -4.61 -7.01 7.19
C PHE A 40 -4.18 -6.17 8.41
N ARG A 41 -5.09 -5.91 9.35
CA ARG A 41 -4.75 -5.24 10.62
C ARG A 41 -3.66 -5.98 11.39
N GLN A 42 -3.77 -7.31 11.49
CA GLN A 42 -2.75 -8.12 12.15
C GLN A 42 -1.40 -8.03 11.44
N GLU A 43 -1.38 -8.04 10.11
CA GLU A 43 -0.13 -7.86 9.36
C GLU A 43 0.47 -6.47 9.58
N LEU A 44 -0.33 -5.41 9.61
CA LEU A 44 0.16 -4.06 9.93
C LEU A 44 0.77 -3.98 11.34
N LYS A 45 0.18 -4.70 12.32
CA LYS A 45 0.75 -4.84 13.67
C LYS A 45 2.07 -5.61 13.66
N ASN A 46 2.12 -6.74 12.95
CA ASN A 46 3.33 -7.56 12.82
C ASN A 46 4.49 -6.77 12.19
N LEU A 47 4.16 -5.89 11.23
CA LEU A 47 5.08 -4.98 10.57
C LEU A 47 5.43 -3.73 11.41
N LYS A 48 4.81 -3.57 12.58
CA LYS A 48 4.96 -2.39 13.47
C LYS A 48 4.62 -1.07 12.77
N ILE A 49 3.69 -1.12 11.81
CA ILE A 49 3.16 0.07 11.12
C ILE A 49 2.12 0.76 12.00
N ILE A 50 1.25 -0.02 12.62
CA ILE A 50 0.25 0.47 13.58
C ILE A 50 0.59 -0.06 14.97
N ALA A 51 0.24 0.72 16.00
CA ALA A 51 0.39 0.31 17.39
C ALA A 51 -0.48 -0.93 17.71
N ASP A 52 -0.12 -1.63 18.79
CA ASP A 52 -0.97 -2.71 19.33
C ASP A 52 -2.13 -2.14 20.17
N THR A 53 -2.82 -1.17 19.58
CA THR A 53 -4.03 -0.55 20.10
C THR A 53 -5.24 -1.02 19.29
N ALA A 54 -6.44 -0.73 19.81
CA ALA A 54 -7.67 -0.96 19.06
C ALA A 54 -7.86 0.05 17.92
N CYS A 55 -7.29 1.25 18.09
CA CYS A 55 -7.38 2.35 17.13
C CYS A 55 -6.21 2.34 16.15
N ILE A 56 -6.50 2.69 14.90
CA ILE A 56 -5.54 3.01 13.83
C ILE A 56 -5.68 4.50 13.56
N MET A 57 -4.61 5.23 13.80
CA MET A 57 -4.56 6.66 13.59
C MET A 57 -4.07 6.98 12.17
N ARG A 58 -4.61 8.04 11.58
CA ARG A 58 -4.26 8.47 10.22
C ARG A 58 -2.76 8.68 10.04
N SER A 59 -2.11 9.34 11.00
CA SER A 59 -0.68 9.63 10.90
C SER A 59 0.20 8.37 10.78
N GLU A 60 -0.22 7.24 11.38
CA GLU A 60 0.53 5.99 11.34
C GLU A 60 0.66 5.46 9.90
N VAL A 61 -0.44 5.46 9.14
CA VAL A 61 -0.45 4.93 7.77
C VAL A 61 0.01 5.95 6.73
N GLU A 62 -0.20 7.25 6.97
CA GLU A 62 0.29 8.30 6.07
C GLU A 62 1.81 8.47 6.10
N ALA A 63 2.47 8.05 7.19
CA ALA A 63 3.94 8.03 7.28
C ALA A 63 4.58 6.90 6.44
N VAL A 64 3.80 5.90 6.02
CA VAL A 64 4.32 4.72 5.32
C VAL A 64 4.56 5.02 3.85
N THR A 65 5.80 4.78 3.40
CA THR A 65 6.20 4.89 1.98
C THR A 65 6.41 3.54 1.31
N ARG A 66 6.58 2.47 2.10
CA ARG A 66 6.77 1.10 1.61
C ARG A 66 5.97 0.12 2.46
N LEU A 67 5.15 -0.71 1.83
CA LEU A 67 4.37 -1.76 2.47
C LEU A 67 4.73 -3.11 1.84
N GLN A 68 5.27 -4.01 2.64
CA GLN A 68 5.65 -5.35 2.20
C GLN A 68 4.93 -6.39 3.06
N ILE A 69 4.04 -7.16 2.43
CA ILE A 69 3.30 -8.24 3.06
C ILE A 69 3.71 -9.55 2.40
N LYS A 70 4.22 -10.48 3.21
CA LYS A 70 4.62 -11.81 2.76
C LYS A 70 3.85 -12.88 3.54
N MET A 71 2.92 -13.56 2.87
CA MET A 71 2.18 -14.67 3.47
C MET A 71 2.93 -15.99 3.28
N ASN A 72 3.34 -16.58 4.40
CA ASN A 72 4.00 -17.90 4.42
C ASN A 72 3.04 -19.03 4.81
N ASN A 73 1.95 -18.72 5.53
CA ASN A 73 1.03 -19.70 6.06
C ASN A 73 -0.20 -19.85 5.14
N THR A 74 -0.58 -21.09 4.84
CA THR A 74 -1.80 -21.44 4.08
C THR A 74 -3.08 -21.27 4.90
N ASP A 75 -2.98 -21.26 6.23
CA ASP A 75 -4.14 -21.24 7.12
C ASP A 75 -4.68 -19.82 7.39
N CYS A 76 -3.93 -18.78 6.98
CA CYS A 76 -4.33 -17.39 7.13
C CYS A 76 -4.37 -16.71 5.75
N LEU A 77 -5.58 -16.38 5.30
CA LEU A 77 -5.82 -15.88 3.95
C LEU A 77 -6.12 -14.39 3.97
N LEU A 78 -5.29 -13.63 3.27
CA LEU A 78 -5.46 -12.19 3.06
C LEU A 78 -6.38 -11.95 1.85
N TYR A 79 -7.67 -11.82 2.12
CA TYR A 79 -8.69 -11.60 1.08
C TYR A 79 -8.93 -10.12 0.74
N SER A 80 -8.58 -9.19 1.63
CA SER A 80 -8.83 -7.76 1.43
C SER A 80 -7.78 -6.90 2.11
N LEU A 81 -7.43 -5.82 1.43
CA LEU A 81 -6.61 -4.71 1.93
C LEU A 81 -7.45 -3.45 2.20
N SER A 82 -8.74 -3.56 2.52
CA SER A 82 -9.57 -2.40 2.89
C SER A 82 -8.83 -1.50 3.90
N GLY A 83 -8.75 -0.20 3.60
CA GLY A 83 -7.92 0.77 4.32
C GLY A 83 -6.62 1.13 3.59
N LEU A 84 -6.21 0.37 2.56
CA LEU A 84 -5.02 0.67 1.75
C LEU A 84 -5.09 2.06 1.09
N GLU A 85 -6.29 2.55 0.79
CA GLU A 85 -6.52 3.90 0.27
C GLU A 85 -6.06 5.01 1.23
N CYS A 86 -5.87 4.71 2.52
CA CYS A 86 -5.35 5.65 3.51
C CYS A 86 -3.82 5.80 3.46
N PHE A 87 -3.10 4.93 2.75
CA PHE A 87 -1.64 5.01 2.57
C PHE A 87 -1.30 5.99 1.44
N VAL A 88 -1.65 7.27 1.62
CA VAL A 88 -1.57 8.31 0.58
C VAL A 88 -0.14 8.65 0.14
N ASN A 89 0.86 8.26 0.93
CA ASN A 89 2.29 8.45 0.64
C ASN A 89 3.01 7.17 0.19
N LEU A 90 2.27 6.08 -0.05
CA LEU A 90 2.83 4.81 -0.47
C LEU A 90 3.48 4.92 -1.85
N ARG A 91 4.75 4.49 -1.93
CA ARG A 91 5.56 4.45 -3.15
C ARG A 91 5.85 3.03 -3.60
N GLU A 92 5.94 2.09 -2.65
CA GLU A 92 6.19 0.69 -2.96
C GLU A 92 5.18 -0.21 -2.24
N LEU A 93 4.53 -1.08 -3.01
CA LEU A 93 3.67 -2.14 -2.51
C LEU A 93 4.21 -3.49 -2.96
N SER A 94 4.50 -4.37 -2.01
CA SER A 94 4.87 -5.76 -2.29
C SER A 94 3.91 -6.71 -1.57
N LEU A 95 3.19 -7.53 -2.34
CA LEU A 95 2.30 -8.58 -1.86
C LEU A 95 2.82 -9.92 -2.39
N LYS A 96 3.36 -10.78 -1.51
CA LYS A 96 3.92 -12.08 -1.92
C LYS A 96 3.32 -13.21 -1.10
N ARG A 97 2.99 -14.32 -1.73
CA ARG A 97 2.64 -15.56 -1.01
C ARG A 97 3.47 -16.75 -1.50
N SER A 98 3.75 -17.68 -0.60
CA SER A 98 4.56 -18.87 -0.91
C SER A 98 3.87 -19.83 -1.89
N LEU A 99 2.56 -20.03 -1.75
CA LEU A 99 1.78 -20.96 -2.58
C LEU A 99 0.64 -20.22 -3.27
N PHE A 100 0.52 -20.38 -4.60
CA PHE A 100 -0.60 -19.83 -5.35
C PHE A 100 -1.87 -20.61 -5.05
N SER A 101 -2.94 -19.89 -4.72
CA SER A 101 -4.30 -20.42 -4.62
C SER A 101 -5.24 -19.55 -5.44
N LYS A 102 -5.98 -20.18 -6.35
CA LYS A 102 -6.97 -19.51 -7.20
C LYS A 102 -8.29 -19.25 -6.46
N THR A 103 -8.59 -20.03 -5.42
CA THR A 103 -9.79 -19.83 -4.60
C THR A 103 -9.68 -18.59 -3.74
N ASP A 104 -8.46 -18.14 -3.49
CA ASP A 104 -8.18 -17.06 -2.54
C ASP A 104 -7.88 -15.77 -3.30
N SER A 105 -8.95 -15.18 -3.84
CA SER A 105 -8.90 -13.87 -4.48
C SER A 105 -8.64 -12.80 -3.44
N ILE A 106 -7.70 -11.90 -3.72
CA ILE A 106 -7.55 -10.66 -2.97
C ILE A 106 -8.28 -9.54 -3.71
N LEU A 107 -9.18 -8.84 -3.02
CA LEU A 107 -9.76 -7.61 -3.52
C LEU A 107 -8.69 -6.51 -3.39
N LEU A 108 -8.12 -6.12 -4.53
CA LEU A 108 -7.05 -5.12 -4.60
C LEU A 108 -7.54 -3.89 -5.37
N ASP A 109 -7.62 -2.77 -4.68
CA ASP A 109 -7.86 -1.45 -5.26
C ASP A 109 -6.64 -0.56 -4.98
N LEU A 110 -6.02 -0.04 -6.04
CA LEU A 110 -4.82 0.80 -5.99
C LEU A 110 -5.11 2.27 -6.33
N SER A 111 -6.38 2.63 -6.54
CA SER A 111 -6.80 3.97 -6.97
C SER A 111 -6.48 5.06 -5.92
N GLY A 112 -6.50 4.69 -4.63
CA GLY A 112 -6.13 5.55 -3.50
C GLY A 112 -4.62 5.78 -3.33
N ASN A 113 -3.76 5.14 -4.13
CA ASN A 113 -2.31 5.20 -3.98
C ASN A 113 -1.62 5.79 -5.24
N PRO A 114 -1.90 7.05 -5.62
CA PRO A 114 -1.39 7.64 -6.87
C PRO A 114 0.14 7.85 -6.90
N LYS A 115 0.80 7.74 -5.74
CA LYS A 115 2.25 7.87 -5.59
C LYS A 115 3.04 6.56 -5.77
N LEU A 116 2.37 5.44 -6.05
CA LEU A 116 3.04 4.17 -6.30
C LEU A 116 3.98 4.25 -7.50
N GLU A 117 5.23 3.87 -7.26
CA GLU A 117 6.33 3.76 -8.22
C GLU A 117 6.72 2.29 -8.45
N VAL A 118 6.51 1.43 -7.44
CA VAL A 118 6.80 0.00 -7.49
C VAL A 118 5.60 -0.80 -7.01
N ILE A 119 5.13 -1.70 -7.84
CA ILE A 119 4.12 -2.70 -7.48
C ILE A 119 4.71 -4.08 -7.75
N GLU A 120 4.83 -4.89 -6.70
CA GLU A 120 5.18 -6.29 -6.79
C GLU A 120 4.05 -7.13 -6.21
N ILE A 121 3.42 -7.96 -7.03
CA ILE A 121 2.39 -8.91 -6.63
C ILE A 121 2.84 -10.26 -7.12
N GLN A 122 2.98 -11.21 -6.21
CA GLN A 122 3.42 -12.56 -6.54
C GLN A 122 2.48 -13.58 -5.95
N ASN A 123 2.05 -14.49 -6.83
CA ASN A 123 1.22 -15.63 -6.51
C ASN A 123 -0.15 -15.24 -5.92
N TYR A 124 -0.66 -14.02 -6.12
CA TYR A 124 -2.00 -13.60 -5.70
C TYR A 124 -3.01 -13.63 -6.85
N TYR A 125 -4.17 -14.25 -6.64
CA TYR A 125 -5.28 -14.05 -7.56
C TYR A 125 -5.91 -12.68 -7.29
N VAL A 126 -5.70 -11.72 -8.18
CA VAL A 126 -6.21 -10.33 -8.05
C VAL A 126 -7.41 -10.04 -8.96
N GLY A 127 -8.00 -11.09 -9.54
CA GLY A 127 -9.01 -11.01 -10.60
C GLY A 127 -8.44 -11.30 -12.00
N GLU A 128 -9.27 -11.17 -13.03
CA GLU A 128 -8.84 -11.39 -14.43
C GLU A 128 -8.03 -10.22 -15.00
N MET A 129 -8.13 -9.04 -14.40
CA MET A 129 -7.43 -7.82 -14.80
C MET A 129 -6.89 -7.10 -13.55
N LEU A 130 -5.69 -6.52 -13.67
CA LEU A 130 -5.11 -5.65 -12.65
C LEU A 130 -5.23 -4.20 -13.13
N ASP A 131 -5.95 -3.36 -12.39
CA ASP A 131 -6.06 -1.93 -12.70
C ASP A 131 -4.91 -1.14 -12.06
N VAL A 132 -4.08 -0.55 -12.91
CA VAL A 132 -2.97 0.35 -12.55
C VAL A 132 -3.07 1.71 -13.23
N ASN A 133 -4.24 2.07 -13.75
CA ASN A 133 -4.43 3.33 -14.52
C ASN A 133 -4.25 4.60 -13.67
N HIS A 134 -4.47 4.48 -12.36
CA HIS A 134 -4.29 5.57 -11.41
C HIS A 134 -2.83 5.77 -10.99
N ASN A 135 -1.97 4.76 -11.19
CA ASN A 135 -0.58 4.75 -10.75
C ASN A 135 0.35 5.25 -11.88
N LYS A 136 0.16 6.51 -12.30
CA LYS A 136 0.89 7.13 -13.43
C LYS A 136 2.41 7.28 -13.18
N LEU A 137 2.83 7.20 -11.92
CA LEU A 137 4.24 7.24 -11.52
C LEU A 137 4.91 5.86 -11.53
N LEU A 138 4.18 4.79 -11.87
CA LEU A 138 4.69 3.42 -11.85
C LEU A 138 5.91 3.25 -12.78
N ARG A 139 7.02 2.80 -12.19
CA ARG A 139 8.30 2.50 -12.85
C ARG A 139 8.56 1.00 -12.88
N VAL A 140 8.10 0.26 -11.88
CA VAL A 140 8.27 -1.19 -11.79
C VAL A 140 6.92 -1.85 -11.54
N LEU A 141 6.54 -2.76 -12.43
CA LEU A 141 5.40 -3.64 -12.24
C LEU A 141 5.85 -5.09 -12.34
N LYS A 142 5.73 -5.83 -11.24
CA LYS A 142 5.85 -7.29 -11.23
C LYS A 142 4.53 -7.87 -10.77
N CYS A 143 3.85 -8.63 -11.61
CA CYS A 143 2.57 -9.27 -11.31
C CYS A 143 2.66 -10.77 -11.62
N VAL A 144 3.62 -11.45 -10.98
CA VAL A 144 3.97 -12.84 -11.28
C VAL A 144 2.93 -13.80 -10.73
N GLY A 145 2.47 -14.74 -11.55
CA GLY A 145 1.58 -15.81 -11.07
C GLY A 145 0.23 -15.29 -10.60
N CYS A 146 -0.30 -14.22 -11.18
CA CYS A 146 -1.52 -13.56 -10.73
C CYS A 146 -2.80 -14.03 -11.45
N SER A 147 -2.67 -14.99 -12.38
CA SER A 147 -3.75 -15.49 -13.25
C SER A 147 -4.46 -14.41 -14.07
N LEU A 148 -3.76 -13.31 -14.40
CA LEU A 148 -4.31 -12.24 -15.23
C LEU A 148 -4.60 -12.74 -16.65
N ARG A 149 -5.71 -12.29 -17.22
CA ARG A 149 -6.08 -12.50 -18.64
C ARG A 149 -5.91 -11.25 -19.48
N GLY A 150 -5.95 -10.09 -18.84
CA GLY A 150 -5.67 -8.79 -19.46
C GLY A 150 -4.84 -7.90 -18.53
N LEU A 151 -4.00 -7.06 -19.14
CA LEU A 151 -3.22 -6.04 -18.45
C LEU A 151 -3.15 -4.80 -19.35
N ASP A 152 -3.77 -3.70 -18.92
CA ASP A 152 -3.74 -2.41 -19.61
C ASP A 152 -2.68 -1.50 -18.99
N LEU A 153 -1.65 -1.16 -19.76
CA LEU A 153 -0.53 -0.34 -19.32
C LEU A 153 -0.44 1.00 -20.08
N ARG A 154 -1.49 1.39 -20.81
CA ARG A 154 -1.45 2.58 -21.69
C ARG A 154 -1.17 3.88 -20.95
N ASN A 155 -1.50 3.95 -19.67
CA ASN A 155 -1.29 5.11 -18.80
C ASN A 155 0.04 5.09 -18.04
N ASN A 156 0.78 3.99 -18.03
CA ASN A 156 2.01 3.80 -17.27
C ASN A 156 3.25 4.08 -18.14
N ARG A 157 3.33 5.29 -18.73
CA ARG A 157 4.40 5.67 -19.68
C ARG A 157 5.81 5.69 -19.08
N ARG A 158 5.89 5.80 -17.74
CA ARG A 158 7.15 5.78 -16.96
C ARG A 158 7.60 4.37 -16.58
N LEU A 159 6.88 3.34 -17.01
CA LEU A 159 7.22 1.96 -16.69
C LEU A 159 8.56 1.59 -17.34
N GLU A 160 9.51 1.17 -16.53
CA GLU A 160 10.88 0.80 -16.89
C GLU A 160 11.10 -0.72 -16.79
N ILE A 161 10.39 -1.38 -15.88
CA ILE A 161 10.48 -2.83 -15.65
C ILE A 161 9.08 -3.42 -15.60
N LEU A 162 8.85 -4.45 -16.42
CA LEU A 162 7.63 -5.25 -16.43
C LEU A 162 7.99 -6.74 -16.29
N ASP A 163 7.44 -7.38 -15.27
CA ASP A 163 7.40 -8.85 -15.17
C ASP A 163 5.96 -9.30 -14.95
N CYS A 164 5.35 -9.84 -16.00
CA CYS A 164 4.01 -10.40 -15.96
C CYS A 164 4.02 -11.92 -16.20
N SER A 165 5.12 -12.61 -15.84
CA SER A 165 5.26 -14.06 -16.00
C SER A 165 4.23 -14.85 -15.18
N GLY A 166 3.90 -16.06 -15.63
CA GLY A 166 2.93 -16.93 -14.93
C GLY A 166 1.48 -16.42 -14.97
N ASN A 167 1.13 -15.57 -15.93
CA ASN A 167 -0.25 -15.15 -16.20
C ASN A 167 -0.81 -15.84 -17.46
N PHE A 168 -2.09 -15.59 -17.76
CA PHE A 168 -2.81 -16.10 -18.93
C PHE A 168 -3.14 -14.98 -19.93
N LEU A 169 -2.21 -14.04 -20.11
CA LEU A 169 -2.40 -12.90 -21.02
C LEU A 169 -2.47 -13.41 -22.46
N SER A 170 -3.55 -13.09 -23.16
CA SER A 170 -3.71 -13.41 -24.59
C SER A 170 -3.07 -12.36 -25.50
N LYS A 171 -2.96 -11.12 -25.02
CA LYS A 171 -2.34 -9.98 -25.69
C LYS A 171 -1.73 -9.05 -24.65
N LEU A 172 -0.65 -8.38 -25.04
CA LEU A 172 0.00 -7.34 -24.25
C LEU A 172 0.44 -6.23 -25.21
N ASP A 173 -0.10 -5.04 -25.02
CA ASP A 173 0.24 -3.86 -25.82
C ASP A 173 1.13 -2.93 -25.01
N LEU A 174 2.34 -2.69 -25.51
CA LEU A 174 3.38 -1.91 -24.84
C LEU A 174 3.73 -0.61 -25.60
N HIS A 175 2.97 -0.23 -26.64
CA HIS A 175 3.34 0.91 -27.49
C HIS A 175 3.41 2.26 -26.75
N ARG A 176 2.73 2.40 -25.59
CA ARG A 176 2.78 3.61 -24.75
C ARG A 176 3.87 3.55 -23.68
N ASN A 177 4.45 2.39 -23.41
CA ASN A 177 5.45 2.18 -22.36
C ASN A 177 6.86 2.47 -22.89
N ILE A 178 7.05 3.69 -23.39
CA ILE A 178 8.26 4.13 -24.11
C ILE A 178 9.55 4.09 -23.28
N SER A 179 9.43 3.93 -21.95
CA SER A 179 10.57 3.85 -21.03
C SER A 179 10.98 2.41 -20.70
N LEU A 180 10.23 1.41 -21.20
CA LEU A 180 10.48 -0.01 -20.95
C LEU A 180 11.75 -0.45 -21.67
N LYS A 181 12.63 -1.16 -20.96
CA LYS A 181 13.93 -1.63 -21.47
C LYS A 181 13.89 -3.10 -21.87
#